data_AF-A0A938EGJ4-F1
#
_entry.id   AF-A0A938EGJ4-F1
#
_cell.length_a   1.000
_cell.length_b   1.000
_cell.length_c   1.000
_cell.angle_alpha   90.00
_cell.angle_beta   90.00
_cell.angle_gamma   90.00
#
_symmetry.space_group_name_H-M   'P 1'
#
loop_
_entity.id
_entity.type
_entity.pdbx_description
1 polymer ?
#
loop_
_entity_poly.entity_id
_entity_poly.type
_entity_poly.pdbx_seq_one_letter_code
_entity_poly.pdbx_strand_id
1 'polypeptide(L)'
;MARTDKKTIGPGQTNNLGWRDLIENSGESHVNDLPKGKVLAVLGHFSDLHVCDAESPSRIEYLDRFSDPDNKWRDVVGYIGTYRAQEILTTQVVASMVHAMNELKTGPITNAPIDAVVVTGDMTDNAQKNEAQWYISAMNGGKVEPVSGDRKKSE
;
A
#
# COMPACT_ATOMS: atom_id res chain seq x y z
N MET A 1 5.49 13.86 -3.25
CA MET A 1 5.40 13.27 -1.90
C MET A 1 3.93 13.02 -1.57
N ALA A 2 3.57 11.79 -1.19
CA ALA A 2 2.19 11.29 -1.13
C ALA A 2 1.52 11.64 0.21
N ARG A 3 0.95 12.84 0.28
CA ARG A 3 0.17 13.33 1.43
C ARG A 3 -1.11 13.92 0.89
N THR A 4 -2.25 13.28 1.19
CA THR A 4 -3.55 13.67 0.63
C THR A 4 -3.90 15.11 0.96
N ASP A 5 -3.48 15.64 2.12
CA ASP A 5 -3.69 17.02 2.53
C ASP A 5 -2.90 18.07 1.74
N LYS A 6 -1.78 17.66 1.14
CA LYS A 6 -0.99 18.53 0.26
C LYS A 6 -1.42 18.37 -1.20
N LYS A 7 -1.69 17.13 -1.60
CA LYS A 7 -1.89 16.75 -2.99
C LYS A 7 -2.54 15.38 -3.09
N THR A 8 -3.49 15.28 -4.01
CA THR A 8 -4.09 14.01 -4.42
C THR A 8 -3.69 13.66 -5.85
N ILE A 9 -3.82 12.39 -6.20
CA ILE A 9 -3.68 11.91 -7.58
C ILE A 9 -5.05 11.44 -8.03
N GLY A 10 -5.50 11.92 -9.18
CA GLY A 10 -6.79 11.55 -9.74
C GLY A 10 -6.74 11.35 -11.26
N PRO A 11 -7.84 10.86 -11.86
CA PRO A 11 -7.92 10.70 -13.29
C PRO A 11 -8.00 12.07 -13.99
N GLY A 12 -7.17 12.27 -14.99
CA GLY A 12 -7.22 13.41 -15.91
C GLY A 12 -8.32 13.27 -16.96
N GLN A 13 -8.25 14.14 -17.98
CA GLN A 13 -9.17 14.03 -19.12
C GLN A 13 -8.94 12.74 -19.90
N THR A 14 -10.02 12.24 -20.51
CA THR A 14 -9.97 11.06 -21.37
C THR A 14 -9.37 11.44 -22.72
N ASN A 15 -8.31 10.75 -23.13
CA ASN A 15 -7.69 10.95 -24.43
C ASN A 15 -8.51 10.28 -25.55
N ASN A 16 -8.09 10.48 -26.81
CA ASN A 16 -8.80 9.97 -28.00
C ASN A 16 -8.88 8.44 -28.08
N LEU A 17 -8.15 7.72 -27.23
CA LEU A 17 -8.13 6.26 -27.13
C LEU A 17 -8.95 5.74 -25.94
N GLY A 18 -9.61 6.61 -25.17
CA GLY A 18 -10.40 6.23 -24.00
C GLY A 18 -9.61 6.11 -22.69
N TRP A 19 -8.30 6.40 -22.69
CA TRP A 19 -7.46 6.34 -21.49
C TRP A 19 -7.43 7.67 -20.74
N ARG A 20 -7.14 7.63 -19.44
CA ARG A 20 -6.96 8.83 -18.60
C ARG A 20 -5.57 8.81 -17.98
N ASP A 21 -4.84 9.91 -18.15
CA ASP A 21 -3.58 10.10 -17.44
C ASP A 21 -3.83 10.36 -15.96
N LEU A 22 -2.87 10.01 -15.11
CA LEU A 22 -2.90 10.39 -13.70
C LEU A 22 -2.42 11.85 -13.57
N ILE A 23 -3.25 12.71 -13.00
CA ILE A 23 -2.93 14.12 -12.76
C ILE A 23 -2.86 14.44 -11.28
N GLU A 24 -2.11 15.48 -10.98
CA GLU A 24 -2.01 16.05 -9.65
C GLU A 24 -3.19 16.97 -9.40
N ASN A 25 -3.87 16.76 -8.27
CA ASN A 25 -4.96 17.59 -7.80
C ASN A 25 -4.58 18.25 -6.47
N SER A 26 -5.33 19.28 -6.09
CA SER A 26 -5.19 19.93 -4.79
C SER A 26 -5.36 18.94 -3.65
N GLY A 27 -4.75 19.25 -2.51
CA GLY A 27 -4.91 18.46 -1.30
C GLY A 27 -6.33 18.47 -0.75
N GLU A 28 -6.67 17.42 -0.02
CA GLU A 28 -7.93 17.25 0.69
C GLU A 28 -7.96 18.18 1.91
N SER A 29 -9.10 18.87 2.08
CA SER A 29 -9.33 19.63 3.30
C SER A 29 -9.72 18.68 4.43
N HIS A 30 -8.92 18.65 5.48
CA HIS A 30 -9.28 17.97 6.73
C HIS A 30 -10.25 18.85 7.52
N VAL A 31 -11.54 18.77 7.21
CA VAL A 31 -12.58 19.53 7.93
C VAL A 31 -13.16 18.65 9.02
N ASN A 32 -12.59 18.73 10.22
CA ASN A 32 -13.21 18.22 11.43
C ASN A 32 -13.14 19.33 12.48
N ASP A 33 -14.26 19.59 13.15
CA ASP A 33 -14.27 20.49 14.30
C ASP A 33 -13.25 20.00 15.32
N LEU A 34 -12.36 20.90 15.73
CA LEU A 34 -11.42 20.63 16.80
C LEU A 34 -12.20 20.23 18.06
N PRO A 35 -12.08 18.99 18.55
CA PRO A 35 -12.78 18.59 19.75
C PRO A 35 -12.29 19.47 20.91
N LYS A 36 -13.24 20.03 21.69
CA LYS A 36 -12.90 20.80 22.88
C LYS A 36 -12.27 19.86 23.91
N GLY A 37 -10.96 19.99 24.14
CA GLY A 37 -10.27 19.17 25.12
C GLY A 37 -8.75 19.25 25.03
N LYS A 38 -8.09 18.59 25.98
CA LYS A 38 -6.64 18.38 25.96
C LYS A 38 -6.34 17.15 25.11
N VAL A 39 -5.45 17.30 24.14
CA VAL A 39 -4.92 16.17 23.37
C VAL A 39 -4.12 15.26 24.30
N LEU A 40 -4.45 13.97 24.32
CA LEU A 40 -3.75 12.97 25.14
C LEU A 40 -2.64 12.26 24.35
N ALA A 41 -2.91 11.94 23.08
CA ALA A 41 -1.94 11.35 22.16
C ALA A 41 -2.35 11.60 20.70
N VAL A 42 -1.38 11.60 19.80
CA VAL A 42 -1.57 11.52 18.35
C VAL A 42 -0.85 10.28 17.83
N LEU A 43 -1.60 9.38 17.19
CA LEU A 43 -1.09 8.11 16.71
C LEU A 43 -1.13 8.08 15.18
N GLY A 44 0.00 7.76 14.57
CA GLY A 44 0.03 7.28 13.18
C GLY A 44 -0.51 5.86 13.10
N HIS A 45 -1.11 5.48 11.98
CA HIS A 45 -1.74 4.17 11.83
C HIS A 45 -1.37 3.53 10.50
N PHE A 46 -0.78 2.34 10.55
CA PHE A 46 -0.43 1.51 9.41
C PHE A 46 -1.21 0.20 9.44
N SER A 47 -1.68 -0.25 8.28
CA SER A 47 -2.44 -1.50 8.14
C SER A 47 -2.35 -1.99 6.69
N ASP A 48 -2.56 -3.30 6.49
CA ASP A 48 -2.89 -3.92 5.19
C ASP A 48 -1.92 -3.56 4.06
N LEU A 49 -0.61 -3.60 4.34
CA LEU A 49 0.42 -3.28 3.34
C LEU A 49 0.69 -4.45 2.40
N HIS A 50 0.45 -5.68 2.86
CA HIS A 50 0.64 -6.91 2.10
C HIS A 50 1.96 -6.92 1.32
N VAL A 51 3.09 -6.74 2.02
CA VAL A 51 4.42 -6.85 1.40
C VAL A 51 4.54 -8.21 0.75
N CYS A 52 4.77 -8.20 -0.55
CA CYS A 52 4.57 -9.34 -1.40
C CYS A 52 5.88 -9.73 -2.10
N ASP A 53 6.23 -11.00 -2.02
CA ASP A 53 7.29 -11.61 -2.81
C ASP A 53 6.76 -11.98 -4.21
N ALA A 54 7.16 -11.19 -5.21
CA ALA A 54 6.79 -11.40 -6.61
C ALA A 54 7.30 -12.72 -7.21
N GLU A 55 8.37 -13.28 -6.63
CA GLU A 55 9.05 -14.47 -7.12
C GLU A 55 8.67 -15.71 -6.29
N SER A 56 7.75 -15.57 -5.33
CA SER A 56 7.38 -16.67 -4.45
C SER A 56 6.64 -17.78 -5.21
N PRO A 57 6.96 -19.06 -4.96
CA PRO A 57 6.19 -20.17 -5.50
C PRO A 57 4.82 -20.34 -4.81
N SER A 58 4.56 -19.60 -3.72
CA SER A 58 3.27 -19.64 -3.00
C SER A 58 2.21 -18.73 -3.63
N ARG A 59 2.56 -18.06 -4.73
CA ARG A 59 1.71 -17.12 -5.46
C ARG A 59 0.59 -17.86 -6.17
N ILE A 60 -0.62 -17.31 -6.11
CA ILE A 60 -1.87 -17.98 -6.50
C ILE A 60 -2.76 -17.14 -7.43
N GLU A 61 -2.17 -16.17 -8.14
CA GLU A 61 -2.86 -15.30 -9.12
C GLU A 61 -3.47 -16.13 -10.25
N TYR A 62 -2.89 -17.29 -10.55
CA TYR A 62 -3.44 -18.21 -11.54
C TYR A 62 -4.87 -18.67 -11.18
N LEU A 63 -5.25 -18.62 -9.90
CA LEU A 63 -6.61 -18.94 -9.46
C LEU A 63 -7.63 -17.91 -9.96
N ASP A 64 -7.25 -16.66 -10.19
CA ASP A 64 -8.19 -15.64 -10.71
C ASP A 64 -8.76 -16.02 -12.07
N ARG A 65 -8.07 -16.90 -12.83
CA ARG A 65 -8.60 -17.45 -14.09
C ARG A 65 -9.89 -18.25 -13.91
N PHE A 66 -10.14 -18.80 -12.72
CA PHE A 66 -11.42 -19.45 -12.41
C PHE A 66 -12.56 -18.46 -12.19
N SER A 67 -12.23 -17.19 -11.96
CA SER A 67 -13.17 -16.06 -11.85
C SER A 67 -13.40 -15.33 -13.17
N ASP A 68 -12.81 -15.78 -14.28
CA ASP A 68 -13.03 -15.19 -15.61
C ASP A 68 -14.49 -15.41 -16.06
N PRO A 69 -15.13 -14.44 -16.75
CA PRO A 69 -16.53 -14.54 -17.18
C PRO A 69 -16.84 -15.75 -18.07
N ASP A 70 -15.86 -16.28 -18.80
CA ASP A 70 -15.96 -17.42 -19.70
C ASP A 70 -15.52 -18.75 -19.05
N ASN A 71 -15.11 -18.73 -17.78
CA ASN A 71 -14.73 -19.96 -17.07
C ASN A 71 -15.97 -20.74 -16.59
N LYS A 72 -16.01 -22.05 -16.87
CA LYS A 72 -17.11 -22.94 -16.43
C LYS A 72 -17.34 -22.98 -14.92
N TRP A 73 -16.35 -22.57 -14.12
CA TRP A 73 -16.43 -22.56 -12.66
C TRP A 73 -16.84 -21.20 -12.09
N ARG A 74 -17.03 -20.18 -12.92
CA ARG A 74 -17.28 -18.78 -12.52
C ARG A 74 -18.43 -18.62 -11.53
N ASP A 75 -19.53 -19.32 -11.77
CA ASP A 75 -20.74 -19.25 -10.94
C ASP A 75 -20.57 -19.97 -9.60
N VAL A 76 -19.60 -20.87 -9.49
CA VAL A 76 -19.30 -21.64 -8.27
C VAL A 76 -18.29 -20.91 -7.39
N VAL A 77 -17.19 -20.43 -7.99
CA VAL A 77 -16.08 -19.83 -7.23
C VAL A 77 -16.26 -18.34 -6.98
N GLY A 78 -17.11 -17.66 -7.76
CA GLY A 78 -17.34 -16.23 -7.62
C GLY A 78 -16.13 -15.41 -8.05
N TYR A 79 -15.84 -14.35 -7.30
CA TYR A 79 -14.64 -13.54 -7.45
C TYR A 79 -13.62 -13.98 -6.40
N ILE A 80 -12.44 -14.43 -6.87
CA ILE A 80 -11.35 -14.91 -6.01
C ILE A 80 -10.49 -13.74 -5.53
N GLY A 81 -10.01 -12.89 -6.43
CA GLY A 81 -9.29 -11.65 -6.11
C GLY A 81 -7.87 -11.88 -5.64
N THR A 82 -7.15 -12.84 -6.22
CA THR A 82 -5.76 -13.14 -5.86
C THR A 82 -4.72 -12.29 -6.60
N TYR A 83 -5.07 -11.64 -7.70
CA TYR A 83 -4.18 -10.76 -8.46
C TYR A 83 -4.45 -9.27 -8.20
N ARG A 84 -3.39 -8.50 -7.91
CA ARG A 84 -3.43 -7.03 -7.91
C ARG A 84 -2.36 -6.49 -8.83
N ALA A 85 -2.76 -5.65 -9.80
CA ALA A 85 -1.85 -5.10 -10.81
C ALA A 85 -0.58 -4.41 -10.26
N GLN A 86 -0.62 -3.89 -9.03
CA GLN A 86 0.47 -3.13 -8.41
C GLN A 86 1.21 -3.89 -7.29
N GLU A 87 0.94 -5.18 -7.07
CA GLU A 87 1.52 -5.94 -5.94
C GLU A 87 3.06 -6.07 -5.98
N ILE A 88 3.66 -6.02 -7.17
CA ILE A 88 5.11 -6.00 -7.34
C ILE A 88 5.76 -4.72 -6.78
N LEU A 89 4.97 -3.67 -6.54
CA LEU A 89 5.43 -2.39 -6.02
C LEU A 89 5.24 -2.25 -4.51
N THR A 90 4.88 -3.31 -3.80
CA THR A 90 4.56 -3.26 -2.36
C THR A 90 5.73 -2.72 -1.52
N THR A 91 6.98 -3.06 -1.84
CA THR A 91 8.13 -2.50 -1.11
C THR A 91 8.33 -1.00 -1.32
N GLN A 92 8.00 -0.49 -2.51
CA GLN A 92 8.01 0.93 -2.84
C GLN A 92 6.85 1.66 -2.15
N VAL A 93 5.70 1.00 -1.98
CA VAL A 93 4.58 1.51 -1.17
C VAL A 93 5.00 1.64 0.29
N VAL A 94 5.64 0.62 0.89
CA VAL A 94 6.16 0.71 2.27
C VAL A 94 7.16 1.84 2.41
N ALA A 95 8.13 1.96 1.48
CA ALA A 95 9.09 3.06 1.51
C ALA A 95 8.40 4.44 1.44
N SER A 96 7.43 4.58 0.53
CA SER A 96 6.65 5.81 0.37
C SER A 96 5.82 6.14 1.62
N MET A 97 5.24 5.14 2.26
CA MET A 97 4.50 5.27 3.52
C MET A 97 5.40 5.74 4.65
N VAL A 98 6.57 5.13 4.82
CA VAL A 98 7.57 5.53 5.83
C VAL A 98 8.01 6.98 5.60
N HIS A 99 8.29 7.36 4.34
CA HIS A 99 8.59 8.75 4.01
C HIS A 99 7.42 9.70 4.33
N ALA A 100 6.19 9.30 4.00
CA ALA A 100 5.01 10.11 4.26
C ALA A 100 4.79 10.37 5.75
N MET A 101 4.94 9.33 6.58
CA MET A 101 4.83 9.43 8.03
C MET A 101 5.97 10.26 8.63
N ASN A 102 7.21 10.08 8.16
CA ASN A 102 8.36 10.85 8.66
C ASN A 102 8.25 12.36 8.41
N GLU A 103 7.54 12.76 7.36
CA GLU A 103 7.25 14.16 7.05
C GLU A 103 6.06 14.73 7.82
N LEU A 104 5.19 13.88 8.40
CA LEU A 104 4.16 14.31 9.33
C LEU A 104 4.81 14.54 10.71
N LYS A 105 4.95 15.81 11.11
CA LYS A 105 5.49 16.17 12.43
C LYS A 105 4.41 16.30 13.49
N THR A 106 3.21 16.68 13.07
CA THR A 106 2.07 16.95 13.94
C THR A 106 0.78 16.38 13.34
N GLY A 107 -0.20 16.11 14.22
CA GLY A 107 -1.53 15.69 13.82
C GLY A 107 -2.26 16.79 13.01
N PRO A 108 -2.97 16.43 11.93
CA PRO A 108 -3.54 17.41 11.00
C PRO A 108 -4.61 18.32 11.61
N ILE A 109 -5.32 17.85 12.64
CA ILE A 109 -6.39 18.59 13.30
C ILE A 109 -5.86 19.33 14.53
N THR A 110 -5.16 18.61 15.42
CA THR A 110 -4.78 19.12 16.74
C THR A 110 -3.45 19.89 16.76
N ASN A 111 -2.64 19.76 15.70
CA ASN A 111 -1.27 20.24 15.62
C ASN A 111 -0.34 19.77 16.77
N ALA A 112 -0.76 18.75 17.53
CA ALA A 112 0.06 18.11 18.54
C ALA A 112 1.08 17.17 17.86
N PRO A 113 2.27 16.95 18.45
CA PRO A 113 3.27 16.05 17.89
C PRO A 113 2.75 14.61 17.79
N ILE A 114 3.23 13.85 16.81
CA ILE A 114 2.96 12.41 16.72
C ILE A 114 3.76 11.67 17.80
N ASP A 115 3.07 10.91 18.64
CA ASP A 115 3.66 10.22 19.79
C ASP A 115 4.12 8.79 19.44
N ALA A 116 3.36 8.10 18.59
CA ALA A 116 3.65 6.73 18.18
C ALA A 116 2.98 6.38 16.85
N VAL A 117 3.42 5.26 16.26
CA VAL A 117 2.75 4.62 15.13
C VAL A 117 2.24 3.25 15.57
N VAL A 118 0.96 2.98 15.28
CA VAL A 118 0.31 1.69 15.53
C VAL A 118 0.21 0.92 14.23
N VAL A 119 0.56 -0.36 14.29
CA VAL A 119 0.48 -1.29 13.15
C VAL A 119 -0.57 -2.34 13.47
N THR A 120 -1.63 -2.44 12.67
CA THR A 120 -2.81 -3.28 13.01
C THR A 120 -2.89 -4.64 12.33
N GLY A 121 -2.04 -4.96 11.37
CA GLY A 121 -2.00 -6.30 10.76
C GLY A 121 -1.82 -6.28 9.25
N ASP A 122 -1.66 -7.48 8.69
CA ASP A 122 -1.54 -7.71 7.24
C ASP A 122 -0.38 -6.96 6.57
N MET A 123 0.79 -7.05 7.22
CA MET A 123 2.03 -6.45 6.74
C MET A 123 2.69 -7.27 5.62
N THR A 124 2.42 -8.57 5.56
CA THR A 124 3.00 -9.53 4.61
C THR A 124 1.89 -10.22 3.85
N ASP A 125 2.14 -10.59 2.60
CA ASP A 125 1.15 -11.22 1.73
C ASP A 125 0.98 -12.72 2.02
N ASN A 126 2.09 -13.48 2.11
CA ASN A 126 2.07 -14.94 2.27
C ASN A 126 2.71 -15.40 3.58
N ALA A 127 2.82 -14.49 4.57
CA ALA A 127 3.49 -14.73 5.85
C ALA A 127 4.92 -15.26 5.70
N GLN A 128 5.61 -14.89 4.61
CA GLN A 128 6.95 -15.38 4.36
C GLN A 128 7.98 -14.61 5.20
N LYS A 129 9.05 -15.33 5.57
CA LYS A 129 10.15 -14.75 6.36
C LYS A 129 10.82 -13.57 5.63
N ASN A 130 11.04 -13.68 4.32
CA ASN A 130 11.64 -12.61 3.52
C ASN A 130 10.73 -11.38 3.42
N GLU A 131 9.42 -11.55 3.22
CA GLU A 131 8.44 -10.45 3.23
C GLU A 131 8.48 -9.69 4.56
N ALA A 132 8.45 -10.40 5.68
CA ALA A 132 8.56 -9.80 7.01
C ALA A 132 9.89 -9.06 7.23
N GLN A 133 11.01 -9.64 6.75
CA GLN A 133 12.32 -9.01 6.83
C GLN A 133 12.42 -7.75 5.98
N TRP A 134 11.83 -7.72 4.78
CA TRP A 134 11.76 -6.54 3.94
C TRP A 134 10.96 -5.43 4.60
N TYR A 135 9.78 -5.76 5.16
CA TYR A 135 8.97 -4.81 5.93
C TYR A 135 9.74 -4.20 7.10
N ILE A 136 10.33 -5.03 7.97
CA ILE A 136 11.11 -4.58 9.13
C ILE A 136 12.32 -3.73 8.69
N SER A 137 13.02 -4.14 7.63
CA SER A 137 14.18 -3.41 7.11
C SER A 137 13.78 -2.02 6.61
N ALA A 138 12.68 -1.89 5.87
CA ALA A 138 12.16 -0.61 5.41
C ALA A 138 11.74 0.28 6.59
N MET A 139 11.04 -0.28 7.59
CA MET A 139 10.65 0.44 8.81
C MET A 139 11.85 0.96 9.61
N ASN A 140 12.96 0.23 9.61
CA ASN A 140 14.22 0.66 10.24
C ASN A 140 15.02 1.67 9.39
N GLY A 141 14.51 2.11 8.23
CA GLY A 141 15.22 3.01 7.31
C GLY A 141 16.35 2.32 6.53
N GLY A 142 16.35 0.99 6.47
CA GLY A 142 17.30 0.19 5.72
C GLY A 142 16.99 0.09 4.22
N LYS A 143 17.94 -0.46 3.46
CA LYS A 143 17.74 -0.77 2.04
C LYS A 143 17.06 -2.13 1.89
N VAL A 144 16.01 -2.19 1.07
CA VAL A 144 15.33 -3.43 0.69
C VAL A 144 15.68 -3.77 -0.76
N GLU A 145 16.02 -5.03 -0.99
CA GLU A 145 16.18 -5.61 -2.34
C GLU A 145 15.16 -6.76 -2.45
N PRO A 146 14.01 -6.52 -3.11
CA PRO A 146 12.89 -7.46 -3.14
C PRO A 146 13.10 -8.55 -4.19
N VAL A 147 14.15 -9.35 -4.02
CA VAL A 147 14.51 -10.47 -4.89
C VAL A 147 14.67 -11.70 -3.99
N SER A 148 13.90 -12.75 -4.25
CA SER A 148 13.93 -14.01 -3.49
C SER A 148 14.47 -15.19 -4.31
N GLY A 149 14.40 -15.10 -5.65
CA GLY A 149 14.88 -16.08 -6.61
C GLY A 149 16.40 -16.07 -6.85
N ASP A 150 16.87 -17.09 -7.58
CA ASP A 150 18.27 -17.22 -7.98
C ASP A 150 18.61 -16.20 -9.09
N ARG A 151 19.46 -15.22 -8.78
CA ARG A 151 19.87 -14.17 -9.74
C ARG A 151 20.55 -14.69 -11.00
N LYS A 152 21.01 -15.94 -11.02
CA LYS A 152 21.69 -16.56 -12.16
C LYS A 152 20.76 -17.43 -13.01
N LYS A 153 19.50 -17.58 -12.61
CA LYS A 153 18.51 -18.40 -13.30
C LYS A 153 17.21 -17.63 -13.42
N SER A 154 16.72 -17.43 -14.64
CA SER A 154 15.29 -17.18 -14.83
C SER A 154 14.62 -18.53 -14.95
N GLU A 155 13.57 -18.77 -14.16
CA GLU A 155 12.62 -19.84 -14.45
C GLU A 155 11.79 -19.49 -15.69
#